data_AF-A0A318ITP1-F1
#
_entry.id   AF-A0A318ITP1-F1
#
_cell.length_a   1.000
_cell.length_b   1.000
_cell.length_c   1.000
_cell.angle_alpha   90.00
_cell.angle_beta   90.00
_cell.angle_gamma   90.00
#
_symmetry.space_group_name_H-M   'P 1'
#
loop_
_entity.id
_entity.type
_entity.pdbx_description
1 polymer ?
#
loop_
_entity_poly.entity_id
_entity_poly.type
_entity_poly.pdbx_seq_one_letter_code
_entity_poly.pdbx_strand_id
1 'polypeptide(L)'
;MSAFLSELTATCIDDTAASGRGIWRVDKPLRYRSDLLGHVITVEPGFLTDYASVPRVPVLYLLFGDTTHKAAVIHDWLFHHHEVCDEATANLVLLEAAKVTRIPAWRRLGIYLGVKLGGESSWEEDGRGNGHAIIDGVIV
;
A
#
# COMPACT_ATOMS: atom_id res chain seq x y z
N MET A 1 -5.56 -13.61 15.02
CA MET A 1 -6.54 -13.21 14.00
C MET A 1 -6.16 -11.83 13.53
N SER A 2 -5.85 -11.73 12.24
CA SER A 2 -5.49 -10.49 11.58
C SER A 2 -6.66 -9.51 11.57
N ALA A 3 -6.35 -8.26 11.85
CA ALA A 3 -7.35 -7.21 12.01
C ALA A 3 -6.72 -5.82 11.92
N PHE A 4 -7.48 -4.88 11.36
CA PHE A 4 -7.19 -3.47 11.53
C PHE A 4 -7.59 -3.03 12.93
N LEU A 5 -6.64 -2.45 13.65
CA LEU A 5 -6.80 -1.97 15.02
C LEU A 5 -7.13 -0.46 15.07
N SER A 6 -6.98 0.25 13.94
CA SER A 6 -7.39 1.64 13.79
C SER A 6 -8.03 1.89 12.42
N GLU A 7 -8.71 3.04 12.33
CA GLU A 7 -9.28 3.55 11.08
C GLU A 7 -8.22 4.35 10.30
N LEU A 8 -8.29 4.24 8.97
CA LEU A 8 -7.44 5.05 8.09
C LEU A 8 -8.04 6.45 8.00
N THR A 9 -7.25 7.45 8.36
CA THR A 9 -7.53 8.87 8.09
C THR A 9 -6.39 9.39 7.24
N ALA A 10 -6.70 9.95 6.09
CA ALA A 10 -5.71 10.49 5.18
C ALA A 10 -6.24 11.69 4.42
N THR A 11 -5.34 12.59 4.08
CA THR A 11 -5.61 13.83 3.35
C THR A 11 -4.90 13.78 2.01
N CYS A 12 -5.63 14.08 0.92
CA CYS A 12 -5.03 14.26 -0.40
C CYS A 12 -4.14 15.51 -0.36
N ILE A 13 -2.86 15.36 -0.71
CA ILE A 13 -1.89 16.46 -0.78
C ILE A 13 -1.83 17.04 -2.20
N ASP A 14 -1.83 16.16 -3.19
CA ASP A 14 -1.85 16.50 -4.61
C ASP A 14 -2.54 15.36 -5.35
N ASP A 15 -3.55 15.65 -6.15
CA ASP A 15 -4.31 14.65 -6.92
C ASP A 15 -3.67 14.29 -8.27
N THR A 16 -2.57 14.94 -8.64
CA THR A 16 -1.92 14.85 -9.96
C THR A 16 -0.41 14.58 -9.96
N ALA A 17 0.27 14.65 -8.82
CA ALA A 17 1.74 14.57 -8.73
C ALA A 17 2.36 13.32 -9.39
N ALA A 18 1.95 12.11 -9.00
CA ALA A 18 2.63 10.87 -9.38
C ALA A 18 2.19 10.36 -10.77
N SER A 19 2.59 11.09 -11.82
CA SER A 19 2.16 10.82 -13.21
C SER A 19 0.63 10.83 -13.34
N GLY A 20 0.03 11.84 -12.74
CA GLY A 20 -1.42 12.00 -12.62
C GLY A 20 -2.05 11.23 -11.46
N ARG A 21 -1.29 10.48 -10.63
CA ARG A 21 -1.80 9.80 -9.42
C ARG A 21 -1.83 10.76 -8.24
N GLY A 22 -2.84 10.57 -7.39
CA GLY A 22 -2.97 11.33 -6.17
C GLY A 22 -2.07 10.79 -5.07
N ILE A 23 -1.36 11.68 -4.39
CA ILE A 23 -0.57 11.41 -3.21
C ILE A 23 -1.36 11.80 -1.98
N TRP A 24 -1.46 10.85 -1.07
CA TRP A 24 -2.22 10.96 0.15
C TRP A 24 -1.27 10.87 1.33
N ARG A 25 -1.53 11.68 2.35
CA ARG A 25 -0.80 11.63 3.61
C ARG A 25 -1.66 10.98 4.67
N VAL A 26 -1.11 9.98 5.35
CA VAL A 26 -1.73 9.34 6.52
C VAL A 26 -1.72 10.35 7.68
N ASP A 27 -2.88 10.71 8.21
CA ASP A 27 -3.00 11.74 9.27
C ASP A 27 -2.94 11.17 10.68
N LYS A 28 -3.30 9.88 10.85
CA LYS A 28 -3.30 9.17 12.14
C LYS A 28 -2.66 7.80 11.99
N PRO A 29 -2.05 7.25 13.07
CA PRO A 29 -1.37 5.96 12.95
C PRO A 29 -2.32 4.85 12.50
N LEU A 30 -1.99 4.21 11.37
CA LEU A 30 -2.72 3.04 10.90
C LEU A 30 -2.07 1.79 11.50
N ARG A 31 -2.84 1.04 12.29
CA ARG A 31 -2.35 -0.14 13.01
C ARG A 31 -3.02 -1.38 12.45
N TYR A 32 -2.20 -2.33 12.01
CA TYR A 32 -2.66 -3.59 11.46
C TYR A 32 -1.95 -4.76 12.16
N ARG A 33 -2.73 -5.70 12.70
CA ARG A 33 -2.20 -6.95 13.23
C ARG A 33 -2.15 -7.96 12.09
N SER A 34 -0.95 -8.42 11.73
CA SER A 34 -0.77 -9.50 10.77
C SER A 34 -0.59 -10.82 11.50
N ASP A 35 -1.33 -11.86 11.09
CA ASP A 35 -1.07 -13.22 11.58
C ASP A 35 0.15 -13.81 10.85
N LEU A 36 0.41 -13.42 9.59
CA LEU A 36 1.58 -13.84 8.82
C LEU A 36 2.90 -13.39 9.43
N LEU A 37 2.97 -12.12 9.86
CA LEU A 37 4.19 -11.56 10.47
C LEU A 37 4.26 -11.74 11.99
N GLY A 38 3.16 -12.18 12.62
CA GLY A 38 3.09 -12.39 14.07
C GLY A 38 3.19 -11.11 14.93
N HIS A 39 3.15 -9.92 14.33
CA HIS A 39 3.26 -8.65 15.02
C HIS A 39 2.29 -7.58 14.47
N VAL A 40 2.28 -6.41 15.12
CA VAL A 40 1.45 -5.26 14.72
C VAL A 40 2.30 -4.30 13.90
N ILE A 41 1.94 -4.13 12.64
CA ILE A 41 2.46 -3.08 11.76
C ILE A 41 1.81 -1.76 12.17
N THR A 42 2.61 -0.72 12.32
CA THR A 42 2.14 0.63 12.64
C THR A 42 2.70 1.57 11.60
N VAL A 43 1.83 2.11 10.75
CA VAL A 43 2.18 3.15 9.78
C VAL A 43 2.08 4.50 10.48
N GLU A 44 3.15 5.27 10.42
CA GLU A 44 3.28 6.55 11.09
C GLU A 44 2.42 7.64 10.42
N PRO A 45 1.90 8.61 11.21
CA PRO A 45 1.37 9.84 10.66
C PRO A 45 2.43 10.56 9.83
N GLY A 46 2.03 11.11 8.69
CA GLY A 46 2.93 11.75 7.74
C GLY A 46 3.39 10.83 6.61
N PHE A 47 3.18 9.53 6.71
CA PHE A 47 3.48 8.59 5.62
C PHE A 47 2.71 8.97 4.35
N LEU A 48 3.42 9.04 3.23
CA LEU A 48 2.86 9.34 1.92
C LEU A 48 2.62 8.03 1.17
N THR A 49 1.42 7.90 0.64
CA THR A 49 0.93 6.70 -0.06
C THR A 49 0.23 7.14 -1.33
N ASP A 50 0.36 6.35 -2.39
CA ASP A 50 -0.41 6.55 -3.62
C ASP A 50 -1.57 5.54 -3.74
N TYR A 51 -1.79 4.73 -2.70
CA TYR A 51 -2.79 3.67 -2.54
C TYR A 51 -2.75 2.52 -3.57
N ALA A 52 -1.94 2.64 -4.61
CA ALA A 52 -1.68 1.63 -5.60
C ALA A 52 -0.90 2.28 -6.75
N SER A 53 0.40 1.99 -6.82
CA SER A 53 1.19 2.11 -8.06
C SER A 53 0.82 1.04 -9.10
N VAL A 54 -0.46 0.68 -9.21
CA VAL A 54 -0.96 -0.19 -10.29
C VAL A 54 -1.06 0.68 -11.56
N PRO A 55 -0.45 0.25 -12.69
CA PRO A 55 -0.60 0.96 -13.95
C PRO A 55 -2.07 1.20 -14.26
N ARG A 56 -2.44 2.42 -14.67
CA ARG A 56 -3.81 2.81 -15.05
C ARG A 56 -4.26 2.20 -16.37
N VAL A 57 -4.04 0.89 -16.54
CA VAL A 57 -4.78 0.10 -17.51
C VAL A 57 -6.24 0.12 -17.01
N PRO A 58 -7.19 0.71 -17.76
CA PRO A 58 -8.54 1.00 -17.25
C PRO A 58 -9.25 -0.21 -16.65
N VAL A 59 -8.95 -1.42 -17.13
CA VAL A 59 -9.51 -2.68 -16.62
C VAL A 59 -8.92 -3.07 -15.26
N LEU A 60 -7.62 -2.89 -15.02
CA LEU A 60 -6.97 -3.25 -13.75
C LEU A 60 -7.34 -2.25 -12.65
N TYR A 61 -7.34 -0.96 -12.95
CA TYR A 61 -7.71 0.08 -11.98
C TYR A 61 -9.19 -0.02 -11.55
N LEU A 62 -10.10 -0.26 -12.50
CA LEU A 62 -11.54 -0.41 -12.22
C LEU A 62 -11.88 -1.71 -11.47
N LEU A 63 -11.04 -2.74 -11.57
CA LEU A 63 -11.22 -4.03 -10.88
C LEU A 63 -10.56 -4.07 -9.49
N PHE A 64 -9.47 -3.34 -9.28
CA PHE A 64 -8.58 -3.52 -8.11
C PHE A 64 -8.19 -2.22 -7.37
N GLY A 65 -8.20 -1.06 -8.01
CA GLY A 65 -7.56 0.17 -7.48
C GLY A 65 -8.30 0.88 -6.34
N ASP A 66 -9.64 0.81 -6.29
CA ASP A 66 -10.45 1.61 -5.34
C ASP A 66 -11.05 0.77 -4.20
N THR A 67 -10.53 -0.43 -3.98
CA THR A 67 -11.21 -1.38 -3.09
C THR A 67 -10.53 -1.55 -1.74
N THR A 68 -9.27 -1.15 -1.57
CA THR A 68 -8.51 -1.43 -0.34
C THR A 68 -7.48 -0.38 0.04
N HIS A 69 -7.89 0.87 0.28
CA HIS A 69 -6.96 1.92 0.76
C HIS A 69 -6.18 1.49 2.01
N LYS A 70 -6.85 0.87 3.01
CA LYS A 70 -6.16 0.39 4.22
C LYS A 70 -5.08 -0.65 3.94
N ALA A 71 -5.36 -1.61 3.06
CA ALA A 71 -4.42 -2.69 2.75
C ALA A 71 -3.25 -2.17 1.89
N ALA A 72 -3.53 -1.25 0.98
CA ALA A 72 -2.51 -0.59 0.17
C ALA A 72 -1.53 0.20 1.02
N VAL A 73 -2.00 0.99 2.00
CA VAL A 73 -1.10 1.73 2.91
C VAL A 73 -0.14 0.81 3.65
N ILE A 74 -0.62 -0.36 4.10
CA ILE A 74 0.25 -1.35 4.75
C ILE A 74 1.28 -1.91 3.76
N HIS A 75 0.88 -2.16 2.52
CA HIS A 75 1.74 -2.69 1.46
C HIS A 75 2.81 -1.67 1.05
N ASP A 76 2.43 -0.44 0.72
CA ASP A 76 3.34 0.67 0.41
C ASP A 76 4.35 0.88 1.55
N TRP A 77 3.88 0.85 2.80
CA TRP A 77 4.76 1.00 3.96
C TRP A 77 5.77 -0.15 4.07
N LEU A 78 5.35 -1.40 3.85
CA LEU A 78 6.26 -2.56 3.86
C LEU A 78 7.28 -2.51 2.71
N PHE A 79 6.90 -1.94 1.56
CA PHE A 79 7.80 -1.68 0.44
C PHE A 79 8.89 -0.64 0.75
N HIS A 80 8.71 0.20 1.79
CA HIS A 80 9.77 1.09 2.28
C HIS A 80 10.56 0.52 3.46
N HIS A 81 10.09 -0.57 4.07
CA HIS A 81 10.67 -1.16 5.29
C HIS A 81 11.11 -2.61 5.01
N HIS A 82 12.08 -2.76 4.12
CA HIS A 82 12.62 -4.06 3.68
C HIS A 82 13.22 -4.89 4.83
N GLU A 83 13.56 -4.25 5.95
CA GLU A 83 14.00 -4.91 7.17
C GLU A 83 12.89 -5.68 7.89
N VAL A 84 11.62 -5.38 7.61
CA VAL A 84 10.46 -6.04 8.23
C VAL A 84 10.17 -7.38 7.55
N CYS A 85 10.22 -7.43 6.22
CA CYS A 85 10.01 -8.65 5.45
C CYS A 85 10.50 -8.54 4.00
N ASP A 86 10.54 -9.66 3.29
CA ASP A 86 10.77 -9.72 1.86
C ASP A 86 9.51 -9.39 1.03
N GLU A 87 9.70 -9.08 -0.25
CA GLU A 87 8.63 -8.70 -1.18
C GLU A 87 7.48 -9.73 -1.21
N ALA A 88 7.83 -11.02 -1.26
CA ALA A 88 6.83 -12.09 -1.30
C ALA A 88 5.95 -12.07 -0.05
N THR A 89 6.54 -11.82 1.12
CA THR A 89 5.78 -11.69 2.37
C THR A 89 4.95 -10.41 2.38
N ALA A 90 5.47 -9.27 1.92
CA ALA A 90 4.69 -8.03 1.80
C ALA A 90 3.45 -8.22 0.91
N ASN A 91 3.61 -8.92 -0.23
CA ASN A 91 2.52 -9.27 -1.13
C ASN A 91 1.49 -10.21 -0.49
N LEU A 92 1.91 -11.15 0.37
CA LEU A 92 0.99 -12.00 1.14
C LEU A 92 0.25 -11.22 2.24
N VAL A 93 0.91 -10.28 2.89
CA VAL A 93 0.30 -9.40 3.90
C VAL A 93 -0.77 -8.50 3.27
N LEU A 94 -0.55 -8.01 2.04
CA LEU A 94 -1.59 -7.31 1.27
C LEU A 94 -2.85 -8.17 1.07
N LEU A 95 -2.69 -9.45 0.73
CA LEU A 95 -3.82 -10.36 0.55
C LEU A 95 -4.55 -10.69 1.86
N GLU A 96 -3.79 -10.81 2.94
CA GLU A 96 -4.32 -10.99 4.28
C GLU A 96 -5.17 -9.78 4.68
N ALA A 97 -4.62 -8.57 4.54
CA ALA A 97 -5.31 -7.32 4.83
C ALA A 97 -6.56 -7.14 3.93
N ALA A 98 -6.47 -7.45 2.63
CA ALA A 98 -7.61 -7.42 1.72
C ALA A 98 -8.71 -8.43 2.10
N LYS A 99 -8.34 -9.57 2.71
CA LYS A 99 -9.31 -10.53 3.25
C LYS A 99 -10.06 -9.93 4.44
N VAL A 100 -9.34 -9.26 5.34
CA VAL A 100 -9.92 -8.58 6.52
C VAL A 100 -10.90 -7.48 6.11
N THR A 101 -10.61 -6.75 5.03
CA THR A 101 -11.53 -5.76 4.45
C THR A 101 -12.67 -6.36 3.61
N ARG A 102 -12.84 -7.70 3.62
CA ARG A 102 -13.90 -8.45 2.93
C ARG A 102 -13.88 -8.37 1.40
N ILE A 103 -12.70 -8.22 0.80
CA ILE A 103 -12.57 -8.30 -0.66
C ILE A 103 -12.86 -9.73 -1.15
N PRO A 104 -13.71 -9.90 -2.18
CA PRO A 104 -14.04 -11.21 -2.72
C PRO A 104 -12.79 -11.92 -3.27
N ALA A 105 -12.76 -13.24 -3.17
CA ALA A 105 -11.57 -14.04 -3.47
C ALA A 105 -11.05 -13.85 -4.91
N TRP A 106 -11.95 -13.71 -5.90
CA TRP A 106 -11.56 -13.47 -7.30
C TRP A 106 -10.82 -12.12 -7.47
N ARG A 107 -11.19 -11.09 -6.69
CA ARG A 107 -10.48 -9.81 -6.72
C ARG A 107 -9.11 -9.92 -6.07
N ARG A 108 -9.02 -10.61 -4.92
CA ARG A 108 -7.74 -10.88 -4.25
C ARG A 108 -6.78 -11.65 -5.15
N LEU A 109 -7.28 -12.60 -5.95
CA LEU A 109 -6.46 -13.31 -6.93
C LEU A 109 -5.88 -12.36 -7.99
N GLY A 110 -6.69 -11.43 -8.51
CA GLY A 110 -6.20 -10.44 -9.48
C GLY A 110 -5.17 -9.48 -8.89
N ILE A 111 -5.37 -9.02 -7.65
CA ILE A 111 -4.39 -8.22 -6.90
C ILE A 111 -3.07 -9.01 -6.76
N TYR A 112 -3.15 -10.27 -6.34
CA TYR A 112 -1.97 -11.13 -6.18
C TYR A 112 -1.19 -11.29 -7.49
N LEU A 113 -1.89 -11.55 -8.60
CA LEU A 113 -1.25 -11.69 -9.91
C LEU A 113 -0.61 -10.38 -10.36
N GLY A 114 -1.25 -9.24 -10.09
CA GLY A 114 -0.70 -7.91 -10.38
C GLY A 114 0.61 -7.66 -9.66
N VAL A 115 0.62 -7.81 -8.33
CA VAL A 115 1.84 -7.60 -7.53
C VAL A 115 2.91 -8.64 -7.82
N LYS A 116 2.56 -9.87 -8.18
CA LYS A 116 3.55 -10.89 -8.54
C LYS A 116 4.21 -10.63 -9.90
N LEU A 117 3.50 -10.00 -10.84
CA LEU A 117 4.03 -9.72 -12.18
C LEU A 117 4.81 -8.40 -12.27
N GLY A 118 4.57 -7.46 -11.36
CA GLY A 118 5.20 -6.12 -11.37
C GLY A 118 5.86 -5.69 -10.05
N GLY A 119 5.82 -6.52 -9.01
CA GLY A 119 6.34 -6.20 -7.68
C GLY A 119 7.86 -6.21 -7.61
N GLU A 120 8.52 -7.18 -8.26
CA GLU A 120 9.99 -7.32 -8.23
C GLU A 120 10.71 -6.05 -8.70
N SER A 121 10.24 -5.43 -9.79
CA SER A 121 10.83 -4.18 -10.29
C SER A 121 10.57 -2.98 -9.37
N SER A 122 9.38 -2.91 -8.77
CA SER A 122 9.01 -1.81 -7.86
C SER A 122 9.74 -1.93 -6.52
N TRP A 123 9.92 -3.14 -6.01
CA TRP A 123 10.62 -3.43 -4.76
C TRP A 123 12.10 -3.04 -4.86
N GLU A 124 12.76 -3.35 -5.98
CA GLU A 124 14.14 -2.93 -6.21
C GLU A 124 14.31 -1.41 -6.37
N GLU A 125 13.31 -0.72 -6.94
CA GLU A 125 13.30 0.74 -7.09
C GLU A 125 13.04 1.46 -5.75
N ASP A 126 12.03 1.03 -4.99
CA ASP A 126 11.68 1.63 -3.69
C ASP A 126 12.71 1.34 -2.61
N GLY A 127 13.38 0.17 -2.65
CA GLY A 127 14.50 -0.13 -1.76
C GLY A 127 15.72 0.79 -1.92
N ARG A 128 15.75 1.64 -2.95
CA ARG A 128 16.80 2.64 -3.21
C ARG A 128 16.38 4.07 -2.84
N GLY A 129 15.12 4.30 -2.48
CA GLY A 129 14.56 5.62 -2.19
C GLY A 129 13.84 5.71 -0.84
N ASN A 130 13.45 6.92 -0.45
CA ASN A 130 12.67 7.15 0.79
C ASN A 130 11.14 7.18 0.52
N GLY A 131 10.71 6.69 -0.65
CA GLY A 131 9.37 6.94 -1.18
C GLY A 131 9.14 8.41 -1.55
N HIS A 132 7.87 8.80 -1.61
CA HIS A 132 7.48 10.19 -1.82
C HIS A 132 7.83 11.02 -0.58
N ALA A 133 8.52 12.15 -0.75
CA ALA A 133 8.81 13.10 0.32
C ALA A 133 8.28 14.48 -0.02
N ILE A 134 7.98 15.30 1.00
CA ILE A 134 7.67 16.72 0.80
C ILE A 134 8.92 17.53 1.12
N ILE A 135 9.53 18.13 0.10
CA ILE A 135 10.65 19.07 0.23
C ILE A 135 10.15 20.45 -0.19
N ASP A 136 10.21 21.42 0.70
CA ASP A 136 9.77 22.81 0.47
C ASP A 136 8.31 22.94 -0.05
N GLY A 137 7.44 22.01 0.37
CA GLY A 137 6.04 21.97 -0.05
C GLY A 137 5.80 21.30 -1.41
N VAL A 138 6.84 20.75 -2.05
CA VAL A 138 6.75 20.00 -3.30
C VAL A 138 6.94 18.51 -3.00
N ILE A 139 6.10 17.68 -3.63
CA ILE A 139 6.25 16.22 -3.58
C ILE A 139 7.38 15.83 -4.53
N VAL A 140 8.39 15.13 -4.01
CA VAL A 140 9.53 14.56 -4.75
C VAL A 140 9.59 13.06 -4.61
#